data_AF-A0A660ZND5-F1
#
_entry.id   AF-A0A660ZND5-F1
#
_cell.length_a   1.000
_cell.length_b   1.000
_cell.length_c   1.000
_cell.angle_alpha   90.00
_cell.angle_beta   90.00
_cell.angle_gamma   90.00
#
_symmetry.space_group_name_H-M   'P 1'
#
loop_
_entity.id
_entity.type
_entity.pdbx_description
1 polymer ?
#
loop_
_entity_poly.entity_id
_entity_poly.type
_entity_poly.pdbx_seq_one_letter_code
_entity_poly.pdbx_strand_id
1 'polypeptide(L)'
;MYAVWEPILKTDDERSARKATTLFPDDRVSHYWVGSREVGKLFQPALELTTEPAWDVYLIYAPGIEWEDQTPPTPSYFMHQLGGRLPDEQRLDGEKLKRAIEEAGRE
;
A
#
# COMPACT_ATOMS: atom_id res chain seq x y z
N MET A 1 1.95 14.10 4.09
CA MET A 1 1.89 12.74 3.49
C MET A 1 3.26 12.11 3.65
N TYR A 2 3.33 10.79 3.84
CA TYR A 2 4.60 10.08 3.94
C TYR A 2 4.73 9.11 2.78
N ALA A 3 5.92 9.07 2.17
CA ALA A 3 6.28 8.08 1.16
C ALA A 3 7.48 7.29 1.69
N VAL A 4 7.30 5.99 1.89
CA VAL A 4 8.35 5.09 2.32
C VAL A 4 8.74 4.21 1.14
N TRP A 5 10.01 4.26 0.76
CA TRP A 5 10.58 3.53 -0.37
C TRP A 5 11.30 2.29 0.12
N GLU A 6 10.95 1.13 -0.46
CA GLU A 6 11.51 -0.18 -0.12
C GLU A 6 12.07 -0.87 -1.38
N PRO A 7 13.06 -1.79 -1.25
CA PRO A 7 13.60 -2.52 -2.38
C PRO A 7 12.69 -3.68 -2.83
N ILE A 8 11.65 -3.40 -3.62
CA ILE A 8 10.72 -4.42 -4.13
C ILE A 8 11.35 -5.30 -5.21
N LEU A 9 12.10 -4.71 -6.13
CA LEU A 9 12.91 -5.44 -7.11
C LEU A 9 14.34 -5.62 -6.59
N LYS A 10 15.04 -6.63 -7.12
CA LYS A 10 16.44 -6.90 -6.72
C LYS A 10 17.40 -5.74 -7.02
N THR A 11 17.03 -4.89 -7.97
CA THR A 11 17.81 -3.75 -8.44
C THR A 11 17.45 -2.44 -7.76
N ASP A 12 16.45 -2.45 -6.87
CA ASP A 12 16.05 -1.24 -6.16
C ASP A 12 17.06 -0.93 -5.05
N ASP A 13 17.48 0.34 -5.00
CA ASP A 13 18.43 0.85 -4.04
C ASP A 13 18.07 2.30 -3.63
N GLU A 14 18.80 2.85 -2.67
CA GLU A 14 18.54 4.23 -2.21
C GLU A 14 18.68 5.25 -3.35
N ARG A 15 19.54 4.98 -4.34
CA ARG A 15 19.75 5.89 -5.47
C ARG A 15 18.54 5.89 -6.40
N SER A 16 17.93 4.73 -6.69
CA SER A 16 16.70 4.65 -7.46
C SER A 16 15.53 5.26 -6.69
N ALA A 17 15.44 5.03 -5.38
CA ALA A 17 14.43 5.66 -4.52
C ALA A 17 14.54 7.19 -4.52
N ARG A 18 15.75 7.75 -4.40
CA ARG A 18 15.98 9.21 -4.49
C ARG A 18 15.51 9.78 -5.82
N LYS A 19 15.72 9.07 -6.94
CA LYS A 19 15.19 9.50 -8.24
C LYS A 19 13.66 9.43 -8.27
N ALA A 20 13.06 8.39 -7.68
CA ALA A 20 11.61 8.21 -7.66
C ALA A 20 10.87 9.30 -6.84
N THR A 21 11.55 10.01 -5.93
CA THR A 21 10.96 11.16 -5.21
C THR A 21 10.38 12.21 -6.14
N THR A 22 10.90 12.37 -7.36
CA THR A 22 10.38 13.33 -8.34
C THR A 22 8.97 12.99 -8.85
N LEU A 23 8.48 11.77 -8.61
CA LEU A 23 7.09 11.39 -8.92
C LEU A 23 6.08 12.03 -7.96
N PHE A 24 6.53 12.47 -6.78
CA PHE A 24 5.73 13.17 -5.79
C PHE A 24 6.42 14.48 -5.38
N PRO A 25 6.45 15.49 -6.26
CA PRO A 25 7.23 16.72 -6.06
C PRO A 25 6.62 17.70 -5.03
N ASP A 26 5.54 17.33 -4.35
CA ASP A 26 4.85 18.20 -3.40
C ASP A 26 5.63 18.26 -2.07
N ASP A 27 5.97 19.47 -1.61
CA ASP A 27 6.80 19.70 -0.42
C ASP A 27 6.17 19.15 0.88
N ARG A 28 4.87 18.82 0.89
CA ARG A 28 4.18 18.20 2.03
C ARG A 28 4.41 16.69 2.09
N VAL A 29 5.15 16.11 1.14
CA VAL A 29 5.54 14.71 1.11
C VAL A 29 6.92 14.54 1.73
N SER A 30 6.97 13.86 2.88
CA SER A 30 8.24 13.45 3.48
C SER A 30 8.61 12.06 2.97
N HIS A 31 9.81 11.94 2.41
CA HIS A 31 10.32 10.71 1.82
C HIS A 31 11.32 10.01 2.73
N TYR A 32 11.16 8.70 2.88
CA TYR A 32 12.06 7.85 3.66
C TYR A 32 12.50 6.64 2.83
N TRP A 33 13.79 6.34 2.81
CA TRP A 33 14.29 5.07 2.30
C TRP A 33 14.42 4.09 3.46
N VAL A 34 13.86 2.90 3.31
CA VAL A 34 14.11 1.78 4.21
C VAL A 34 14.73 0.65 3.40
N GLY A 35 15.95 0.24 3.78
CA GLY A 35 16.74 -0.75 3.02
C GLY A 35 16.22 -2.19 3.11
N SER A 36 14.98 -2.38 3.56
CA SER A 36 14.31 -3.65 3.77
C SER A 36 12.87 -3.57 3.26
N ARG A 37 12.17 -4.71 3.18
CA ARG A 37 10.75 -4.80 2.75
C ARG A 37 9.79 -4.89 3.94
N GLU A 38 10.21 -4.39 5.09
CA GLU A 38 9.49 -4.63 6.34
C GLU A 38 8.15 -3.90 6.35
N VAL A 39 8.03 -2.71 5.76
CA VAL A 39 6.75 -1.99 5.69
C VAL A 39 5.74 -2.77 4.88
N GLY A 40 6.09 -3.25 3.68
CA GLY A 40 5.20 -4.11 2.90
C GLY A 40 4.86 -5.43 3.59
N LYS A 41 5.77 -5.99 4.39
CA LYS A 41 5.51 -7.19 5.20
C LYS A 41 4.55 -6.94 6.35
N LEU A 42 4.53 -5.74 6.95
CA LEU A 42 3.59 -5.40 8.03
C LEU A 42 2.13 -5.59 7.61
N PHE A 43 1.82 -5.41 6.32
CA PHE A 43 0.47 -5.59 5.78
C PHE A 43 0.13 -7.05 5.42
N GLN A 44 1.05 -8.01 5.57
CA GLN A 44 0.78 -9.41 5.25
C GLN A 44 -0.45 -9.97 5.99
N PRO A 45 -0.58 -9.80 7.32
CA PRO A 45 -1.74 -10.32 8.04
C PRO A 45 -3.05 -9.67 7.58
N ALA A 46 -3.04 -8.35 7.33
CA ALA A 46 -4.22 -7.60 6.90
C ALA A 46 -4.74 -8.00 5.51
N LEU A 47 -3.88 -8.60 4.68
CA LEU A 47 -4.20 -9.05 3.32
C LEU A 47 -4.13 -10.58 3.16
N GLU A 48 -3.94 -11.32 4.26
CA GLU A 48 -3.77 -12.78 4.26
C GLU A 48 -2.64 -13.29 3.33
N LEU A 49 -1.60 -12.47 3.15
CA LEU A 49 -0.40 -12.84 2.39
C LEU A 49 0.53 -13.69 3.25
N THR A 50 1.14 -14.72 2.66
CA THR A 50 1.98 -15.67 3.41
C THR A 50 3.49 -15.50 3.21
N THR A 51 3.92 -14.97 2.06
CA THR A 51 5.36 -14.92 1.71
C THR A 51 5.79 -13.57 1.15
N GLU A 52 4.97 -12.96 0.31
CA GLU A 52 5.30 -11.73 -0.40
C GLU A 52 4.89 -10.50 0.41
N PRO A 53 5.65 -9.38 0.37
CA PRO A 53 5.16 -8.12 0.91
C PRO A 53 3.92 -7.67 0.15
N ALA A 54 3.08 -6.86 0.79
CA ALA A 54 2.04 -6.12 0.09
C ALA A 54 2.68 -5.24 -0.99
N TRP A 55 2.41 -5.56 -2.25
CA TRP A 55 2.96 -4.88 -3.41
C TRP A 55 1.88 -4.74 -4.48
N ASP A 56 1.80 -3.53 -5.04
CA ASP A 56 0.82 -3.16 -6.07
C ASP A 56 -0.63 -3.38 -5.59
N VAL A 57 -0.88 -2.84 -4.39
CA VAL A 57 -2.16 -2.89 -3.67
C VAL A 57 -2.69 -1.49 -3.40
N TYR A 58 -4.01 -1.38 -3.33
CA TYR A 58 -4.75 -0.16 -2.99
C TYR A 58 -5.59 -0.48 -1.76
N LEU A 59 -5.34 0.21 -0.64
CA LEU A 59 -5.98 -0.05 0.63
C LEU A 59 -6.88 1.14 1.00
N ILE A 60 -8.14 0.86 1.32
CA ILE A 60 -9.12 1.85 1.77
C ILE A 60 -9.45 1.56 3.23
N TYR A 61 -9.36 2.60 4.05
CA TYR A 61 -9.72 2.58 5.46
C TYR A 61 -10.88 3.55 5.65
N ALA A 62 -12.02 3.05 6.13
CA ALA A 62 -13.18 3.87 6.45
C ALA A 62 -12.87 4.83 7.63
N PRO A 63 -13.61 5.94 7.78
CA PRO A 63 -13.54 6.81 8.95
C PRO A 63 -13.69 6.01 10.25
N GLY A 64 -12.91 6.38 11.26
CA GLY A 64 -12.92 5.72 12.56
C GLY A 64 -12.03 4.47 12.67
N ILE A 65 -11.41 4.01 11.58
CA ILE A 65 -10.36 2.99 11.69
C ILE A 65 -9.06 3.63 12.17
N GLU A 66 -8.66 3.31 13.40
CA GLU A 66 -7.46 3.82 14.05
C GLU A 66 -6.30 2.81 13.98
N TRP A 67 -5.08 3.35 13.96
CA TRP A 67 -3.85 2.56 14.00
C TRP A 67 -3.34 2.57 15.44
N GLU A 68 -3.84 1.64 16.24
CA GLU A 68 -3.58 1.61 17.69
C GLU A 68 -2.24 0.96 18.06
N ASP A 69 -1.73 0.06 17.21
CA ASP A 69 -0.57 -0.79 17.48
C ASP A 69 0.42 -0.85 16.30
N GLN A 70 1.44 -1.70 16.41
CA GLN A 70 2.44 -1.93 15.36
C GLN A 70 1.91 -2.70 14.14
N THR A 71 0.76 -3.37 14.28
CA THR A 71 0.13 -4.12 13.20
C THR A 71 -0.88 -3.22 12.49
N PRO A 72 -0.76 -3.01 11.16
CA PRO A 72 -1.75 -2.27 10.40
C PRO A 72 -3.15 -2.90 10.57
N PRO A 73 -4.21 -2.10 10.74
CA PRO A 73 -5.56 -2.62 10.80
C PRO A 73 -5.95 -3.25 9.44
N THR A 74 -6.95 -4.11 9.47
CA THR A 74 -7.56 -4.64 8.24
C THR A 74 -8.21 -3.50 7.47
N PRO A 75 -7.91 -3.33 6.17
CA PRO A 75 -8.57 -2.32 5.37
C PRO A 75 -10.05 -2.65 5.18
N SER A 76 -10.90 -1.64 5.15
CA SER A 76 -12.33 -1.77 4.84
C SER A 76 -12.54 -2.31 3.42
N TYR A 77 -11.63 -1.98 2.51
CA TYR A 77 -11.61 -2.51 1.15
C TYR A 77 -10.19 -2.52 0.59
N PHE A 78 -9.88 -3.46 -0.30
CA PHE A 78 -8.63 -3.43 -1.04
C PHE A 78 -8.78 -3.92 -2.47
N MET A 79 -7.83 -3.50 -3.31
CA MET A 79 -7.60 -4.06 -4.64
C MET A 79 -6.12 -4.31 -4.88
N HIS A 80 -5.79 -5.14 -5.86
CA HIS A 80 -4.40 -5.45 -6.25
C HIS A 80 -4.25 -5.59 -7.77
N GLN A 81 -3.03 -5.51 -8.30
CA GLN A 81 -2.79 -5.71 -9.73
C GLN A 81 -2.09 -7.03 -10.07
N LEU A 82 -1.52 -7.72 -9.08
CA LEU A 82 -0.68 -8.91 -9.29
C LEU A 82 -1.52 -10.19 -9.24
N GLY A 83 -1.53 -10.96 -10.34
CA GLY A 83 -2.23 -12.24 -10.39
C GLY A 83 -1.61 -13.32 -9.49
N GLY A 84 -2.44 -14.26 -9.03
CA GLY A 84 -1.99 -15.49 -8.36
C GLY A 84 -1.50 -15.34 -6.91
N ARG A 85 -1.73 -14.19 -6.28
CA ARG A 85 -1.31 -13.91 -4.89
C ARG A 85 -2.46 -13.52 -3.96
N LEU A 86 -3.44 -12.83 -4.53
CA LEU A 86 -4.65 -12.34 -3.88
C LEU A 86 -5.85 -12.72 -4.76
N PRO A 87 -7.09 -12.76 -4.23
CA PRO A 87 -8.21 -13.28 -4.97
C PRO A 87 -8.53 -12.42 -6.20
N ASP A 88 -8.90 -13.06 -7.31
CA ASP A 88 -9.04 -12.38 -8.60
C ASP A 88 -10.19 -11.36 -8.61
N GLU A 89 -11.16 -11.52 -7.71
CA GLU A 89 -12.29 -10.60 -7.53
C GLU A 89 -11.85 -9.20 -7.05
N GLN A 90 -10.70 -9.11 -6.37
CA GLN A 90 -10.07 -7.87 -5.92
C GLN A 90 -9.04 -7.33 -6.92
N ARG A 91 -8.94 -7.85 -8.15
CA ARG A 91 -8.10 -7.22 -9.18
C ARG A 91 -8.59 -5.81 -9.48
N LEU A 92 -7.64 -4.87 -9.58
CA LEU A 92 -7.92 -3.45 -9.78
C LEU A 92 -8.91 -3.20 -10.91
N ASP A 93 -9.98 -2.50 -10.56
CA ASP A 93 -11.04 -2.00 -11.43
C ASP A 93 -11.34 -0.58 -10.97
N GLY A 94 -11.21 0.39 -11.89
CA GLY A 94 -11.31 1.81 -11.55
C GLY A 94 -12.70 2.22 -11.04
N GLU A 95 -13.77 1.64 -11.58
CA GLU A 95 -15.14 1.96 -11.18
C GLU A 95 -15.47 1.35 -9.82
N LYS A 96 -14.98 0.14 -9.55
CA LYS A 96 -15.10 -0.47 -8.22
C LYS A 96 -14.30 0.31 -7.16
N LEU A 97 -13.07 0.70 -7.49
CA LEU A 97 -12.24 1.48 -6.56
C LEU A 97 -12.90 2.82 -6.23
N LYS A 98 -13.38 3.54 -7.25
CA LYS A 98 -14.11 4.80 -7.07
C LYS A 98 -15.32 4.61 -6.14
N ARG A 99 -16.13 3.59 -6.39
CA ARG A 99 -17.30 3.28 -5.56
C ARG A 99 -16.91 3.00 -4.12
N ALA A 100 -15.88 2.18 -3.90
CA ALA A 100 -15.42 1.85 -2.56
C ALA A 100 -14.91 3.09 -1.80
N ILE A 101 -14.26 4.03 -2.48
CA ILE A 101 -13.87 5.32 -1.88
C ILE A 101 -15.10 6.15 -1.48
N GLU A 102 -16.10 6.24 -2.36
CA GLU A 102 -17.33 6.99 -2.10
C GLU A 102 -18.17 6.37 -0.97
N GLU A 103 -18.19 5.04 -0.86
CA GLU A 103 -18.89 4.31 0.19
C GLU A 103 -18.18 4.47 1.53
N ALA A 104 -16.86 4.29 1.57
CA ALA A 104 -16.07 4.47 2.78
C ALA A 104 -16.21 5.89 3.36
N GLY A 105 -16.30 6.93 2.53
CA GLY A 105 -16.42 8.31 2.99
C GLY A 105 -17.80 8.73 3.54
N ARG A 106 -18.80 7.84 3.54
CA ARG A 106 -20.18 8.14 3.99
C ARG A 106 -20.47 7.67 5.42
N GLU A 107 -19.58 6.91 6.03
CA GLU A 107 -19.69 6.38 7.40
C GLU A 107 -19.04 7.33 8.42
#